data_AF-A0A818BIJ5-F1
#
_entry.id   AF-A0A818BIJ5-F1
#
_cell.length_a   1.000
_cell.length_b   1.000
_cell.length_c   1.000
_cell.angle_alpha   90.00
_cell.angle_beta   90.00
_cell.angle_gamma   90.00
#
_symmetry.space_group_name_H-M   'P 1'
#
loop_
_entity.id
_entity.type
_entity.pdbx_description
1 polymer ?
#
loop_
_entity_poly.entity_id
_entity_poly.type
_entity_poly.pdbx_seq_one_letter_code
_entity_poly.pdbx_strand_id
1 'polypeptide(L)'
;MLVMESTALLLIGVIACFSINVSFDLPSANENIDNVVSLNIENANIGQIILPTMHGAILETNINRDDDGGIYAELIYNRAFQGSISLDGWSLFWQGSIAASTIVPLSSALPVQLRYALITNSTLTSDFRNSGFYGMNIQARNYTARFFYRPLSGAYVASGKLNIGFSNSSGQIIYGMSAIDVFKTLIDIGFYFSFTIPVYSSAPITQNFFFIEFPPGSKGDFEFNLISCFSPTYKNRPNGARIDIAQAFADLKPGYVRLPGGRRGTWTGYDTKGFGLIELLTFVVDIGATPVLAVYVEYSLDRKAVPPDQLQPYIDEVIKELDFLTASASNNRMGALRVRLDRSQPFDIKYVGIGNEDWIDPASSSYNHRWSAFYNALSQK
;
A
#
# COMPACT_ATOMS: atom_id res chain seq x y z
N MET A 1 -15.52 -54.31 -40.77
CA MET A 1 -14.10 -54.00 -41.05
C MET A 1 -13.80 -52.67 -40.36
N LEU A 2 -13.07 -52.75 -39.23
CA LEU A 2 -12.41 -51.69 -38.41
C LEU A 2 -13.28 -50.49 -37.93
N VAL A 3 -13.68 -50.32 -36.65
CA VAL A 3 -12.98 -50.16 -35.33
C VAL A 3 -12.55 -48.71 -35.01
N MET A 4 -13.19 -48.17 -33.95
CA MET A 4 -12.81 -47.23 -32.85
C MET A 4 -11.79 -46.07 -32.97
N GLU A 5 -12.20 -44.95 -32.35
CA GLU A 5 -11.54 -44.01 -31.41
C GLU A 5 -10.17 -43.32 -31.65
N SER A 6 -10.20 -42.00 -31.41
CA SER A 6 -9.21 -41.09 -30.80
C SER A 6 -7.93 -40.65 -31.56
N THR A 7 -7.67 -39.34 -31.59
CA THR A 7 -6.45 -38.60 -31.16
C THR A 7 -6.23 -37.27 -31.92
N ALA A 8 -5.53 -36.35 -31.26
CA ALA A 8 -5.32 -34.93 -31.56
C ALA A 8 -4.42 -34.62 -32.78
N LEU A 9 -4.50 -33.38 -33.31
CA LEU A 9 -3.43 -32.71 -34.08
C LEU A 9 -3.61 -31.17 -33.92
N LEU A 10 -2.72 -30.49 -33.19
CA LEU A 10 -1.50 -29.80 -33.66
C LEU A 10 -1.80 -28.55 -34.51
N LEU A 11 -1.76 -27.38 -33.86
CA LEU A 11 -1.92 -26.07 -34.49
C LEU A 11 -0.58 -25.67 -35.15
N ILE A 12 -0.54 -25.69 -36.48
CA ILE A 12 0.58 -25.16 -37.28
C ILE A 12 0.40 -23.64 -37.38
N GLY A 13 1.25 -22.88 -36.69
CA GLY A 13 1.37 -21.44 -36.87
C GLY A 13 2.46 -21.12 -37.90
N VAL A 14 2.07 -20.74 -39.10
CA VAL A 14 2.95 -20.06 -40.06
C VAL A 14 2.93 -18.57 -39.71
N ILE A 15 4.05 -18.03 -39.25
CA ILE A 15 4.27 -16.58 -39.14
C ILE A 15 5.16 -16.17 -40.31
N ALA A 16 4.58 -15.42 -41.25
CA ALA A 16 5.30 -14.73 -42.29
C ALA A 16 6.07 -13.55 -41.69
N CYS A 17 7.39 -13.49 -41.86
CA CYS A 17 8.18 -12.31 -41.56
C CYS A 17 7.94 -11.24 -42.61
N PHE A 18 7.31 -10.12 -42.23
CA PHE A 18 7.37 -8.88 -43.00
C PHE A 18 8.68 -8.17 -42.68
N SER A 19 9.49 -7.88 -43.70
CA SER A 19 10.62 -6.96 -43.63
C SER A 19 10.11 -5.52 -43.74
N ILE A 20 10.28 -4.73 -42.69
CA ILE A 20 10.08 -3.27 -42.74
C ILE A 20 11.43 -2.64 -43.06
N ASN A 21 11.60 -2.14 -44.29
CA ASN A 21 12.69 -1.22 -44.63
C ASN A 21 12.20 0.20 -44.36
N VAL A 22 12.82 0.89 -43.39
CA VAL A 22 12.60 2.32 -43.18
C VAL A 22 13.74 3.07 -43.87
N SER A 23 13.45 3.63 -45.05
CA SER A 23 14.35 4.54 -45.76
C SER A 23 13.87 5.97 -45.51
N PHE A 24 14.73 6.84 -44.98
CA PHE A 24 14.46 8.28 -44.92
C PHE A 24 15.14 8.95 -46.11
N ASP A 25 14.35 9.42 -47.09
CA ASP A 25 14.85 10.32 -48.13
C ASP A 25 14.75 11.77 -47.61
N LEU A 26 15.90 12.42 -47.44
CA LEU A 26 15.99 13.87 -47.27
C LEU A 26 16.44 14.51 -48.59
N PRO A 27 15.85 15.65 -49.02
CA PRO A 27 16.26 16.29 -50.26
C PRO A 27 17.62 16.98 -50.12
N SER A 28 18.35 16.98 -51.22
CA SER A 28 19.73 17.42 -51.37
C SER A 28 19.96 18.91 -51.09
N ALA A 29 20.97 19.22 -50.26
CA ALA A 29 21.87 20.36 -50.45
C ALA A 29 23.11 20.25 -49.54
N ASN A 30 24.27 20.13 -50.18
CA ASN A 30 25.62 20.51 -49.74
C ASN A 30 25.90 20.64 -48.24
N GLU A 31 26.43 19.57 -47.63
CA GLU A 31 27.55 19.66 -46.69
C GLU A 31 28.20 18.28 -46.51
N ASN A 32 29.54 18.25 -46.43
CA ASN A 32 30.39 17.07 -46.29
C ASN A 32 30.01 16.22 -45.06
N ILE A 33 29.32 15.09 -45.23
CA ILE A 33 29.12 14.10 -44.16
C ILE A 33 29.16 12.67 -44.73
N ASP A 34 30.30 12.24 -45.24
CA ASP A 34 30.52 10.84 -45.68
C ASP A 34 30.99 9.93 -44.53
N ASN A 35 30.28 9.94 -43.40
CA ASN A 35 30.38 8.87 -42.40
C ASN A 35 29.07 8.10 -42.37
N VAL A 36 28.84 7.27 -43.39
CA VAL A 36 27.75 6.30 -43.39
C VAL A 36 28.07 5.24 -42.34
N VAL A 37 27.32 5.22 -41.25
CA VAL A 37 27.38 4.15 -40.24
C VAL A 37 26.39 3.07 -40.64
N SER A 38 26.91 1.90 -41.01
CA SER A 38 26.09 0.72 -41.30
C SER A 38 25.96 -0.15 -40.04
N LEU A 39 24.72 -0.43 -39.62
CA LEU A 39 24.42 -1.41 -38.58
C LEU A 39 24.05 -2.75 -39.24
N ASN A 40 24.99 -3.69 -39.24
CA ASN A 40 24.74 -5.05 -39.72
C ASN A 40 24.24 -5.91 -38.55
N ILE A 41 22.96 -6.33 -38.59
CA ILE A 41 22.40 -7.28 -37.62
C ILE A 41 22.60 -8.69 -38.18
N GLU A 42 23.57 -9.43 -37.64
CA GLU A 42 23.85 -10.81 -38.03
C GLU A 42 22.81 -11.76 -37.41
N ASN A 43 21.86 -12.24 -38.22
CA ASN A 43 20.86 -13.24 -37.82
C ASN A 43 21.41 -14.68 -37.72
N ALA A 44 22.69 -14.90 -38.00
CA ALA A 44 23.28 -16.24 -38.07
C ALA A 44 23.60 -16.86 -36.69
N ASN A 45 23.71 -16.03 -35.65
CA ASN A 45 23.98 -16.48 -34.28
C ASN A 45 22.92 -15.92 -33.34
N ILE A 46 22.10 -16.78 -32.74
CA ILE A 46 21.23 -16.38 -31.62
C ILE A 46 22.16 -15.90 -30.50
N GLY A 47 22.03 -14.63 -30.10
CA GLY A 47 22.80 -14.04 -29.01
C GLY A 47 22.46 -14.65 -27.64
N GLN A 48 22.95 -14.04 -26.57
CA GLN A 48 22.63 -14.47 -25.20
C GLN A 48 21.13 -14.38 -24.93
N ILE A 49 20.60 -15.32 -24.13
CA ILE A 49 19.20 -15.31 -23.71
C ILE A 49 18.96 -14.08 -22.85
N ILE A 50 18.02 -13.23 -23.26
CA ILE A 50 17.51 -12.14 -22.43
C ILE A 50 16.56 -12.74 -21.39
N LEU A 51 16.96 -12.69 -20.11
CA LEU A 51 16.13 -13.21 -19.03
C LEU A 51 14.86 -12.36 -18.87
N PRO A 52 13.71 -12.96 -18.52
CA PRO A 52 12.50 -12.20 -18.22
C PRO A 52 12.70 -11.15 -17.13
N THR A 53 13.65 -11.38 -16.21
CA THR A 53 14.03 -10.47 -15.12
C THR A 53 15.08 -9.43 -15.51
N MET A 54 15.38 -9.24 -16.80
CA MET A 54 16.34 -8.21 -17.25
C MET A 54 15.86 -6.79 -16.92
N HIS A 55 14.55 -6.55 -17.01
CA HIS A 55 13.92 -5.27 -16.67
C HIS A 55 12.95 -5.47 -15.52
N GLY A 56 12.95 -4.54 -14.57
CA GLY A 56 12.08 -4.60 -13.40
C GLY A 56 11.79 -3.22 -12.85
N ALA A 57 11.10 -3.20 -11.71
CA ALA A 57 10.79 -2.00 -10.96
C ALA A 57 11.32 -2.10 -9.52
N ILE A 58 11.38 -0.96 -8.85
CA ILE A 58 11.69 -0.87 -7.43
C ILE A 58 10.53 -0.12 -6.78
N LEU A 59 10.04 -0.67 -5.68
CA LEU A 59 9.11 0.01 -4.79
C LEU A 59 9.87 0.26 -3.48
N GLU A 60 9.95 1.52 -3.09
CA GLU A 60 10.62 1.95 -1.87
C GLU A 60 9.61 2.63 -0.95
N THR A 61 9.16 1.90 0.06
CA THR A 61 8.05 2.34 0.93
C THR A 61 8.27 3.75 1.47
N ASN A 62 7.27 4.60 1.25
CA ASN A 62 7.13 5.96 1.73
C ASN A 62 8.07 6.98 1.06
N ILE A 63 8.62 6.68 -0.12
CA ILE A 63 9.25 7.70 -0.97
C ILE A 63 8.17 8.47 -1.74
N ASN A 64 8.13 9.80 -1.60
CA ASN A 64 7.16 10.64 -2.34
C ASN A 64 5.69 10.21 -2.22
N ARG A 65 5.28 9.55 -1.12
CA ARG A 65 3.95 8.94 -0.95
C ARG A 65 3.64 7.84 -1.99
N ASP A 66 4.65 7.09 -2.43
CA ASP A 66 4.48 6.00 -3.38
C ASP A 66 3.62 4.85 -2.85
N ASP A 67 3.59 4.64 -1.52
CA ASP A 67 2.72 3.72 -0.80
C ASP A 67 1.46 4.41 -0.23
N ASP A 68 1.51 4.96 0.98
CA ASP A 68 0.44 5.72 1.64
C ASP A 68 0.12 6.99 0.83
N GLY A 69 -1.03 6.99 0.16
CA GLY A 69 -1.44 8.04 -0.78
C GLY A 69 -1.12 7.72 -2.25
N GLY A 70 -0.31 6.68 -2.48
CA GLY A 70 0.09 6.18 -3.79
C GLY A 70 -0.57 4.84 -4.11
N ILE A 71 0.24 3.79 -4.25
CA ILE A 71 -0.22 2.44 -4.64
C ILE A 71 -1.17 1.85 -3.59
N TYR A 72 -1.06 2.20 -2.31
CA TYR A 72 -2.00 1.75 -1.29
C TYR A 72 -3.34 2.47 -1.42
N ALA A 73 -4.45 1.74 -1.51
CA ALA A 73 -5.75 2.32 -1.85
C ALA A 73 -6.49 3.03 -0.69
N GLU A 74 -5.86 3.18 0.47
CA GLU A 74 -6.43 3.96 1.58
C GLU A 74 -6.61 5.42 1.17
N LEU A 75 -7.81 5.95 1.38
CA LEU A 75 -8.13 7.34 1.08
C LEU A 75 -7.88 8.28 2.26
N ILE A 76 -7.94 7.75 3.48
CA ILE A 76 -7.87 8.55 4.70
C ILE A 76 -6.41 8.80 5.07
N TYR A 77 -5.99 10.07 4.97
CA TYR A 77 -4.68 10.49 5.45
C TYR A 77 -4.66 10.53 6.97
N ASN A 78 -3.57 10.08 7.59
CA ASN A 78 -3.42 10.04 9.04
C ASN A 78 -4.59 9.30 9.75
N ARG A 79 -4.95 8.12 9.21
CA ARG A 79 -6.13 7.34 9.61
C ARG A 79 -6.19 6.86 11.06
N ALA A 80 -5.04 6.77 11.70
CA ALA A 80 -4.89 6.15 13.03
C ALA A 80 -3.90 6.89 13.93
N PHE A 81 -3.53 8.13 13.58
CA PHE A 81 -2.73 9.03 14.42
C PHE A 81 -1.39 8.42 14.87
N GLN A 82 -0.78 7.63 13.98
CA GLN A 82 0.42 6.89 14.30
C GLN A 82 1.66 7.80 14.24
N GLY A 83 2.58 7.60 15.19
CA GLY A 83 3.89 8.26 15.21
C GLY A 83 3.93 9.71 15.68
N SER A 84 2.78 10.39 15.86
CA SER A 84 2.72 11.71 16.46
C SER A 84 1.32 11.99 17.04
N ILE A 85 1.19 13.09 17.80
CA ILE A 85 -0.11 13.63 18.24
C ILE A 85 -0.73 14.60 17.21
N SER A 86 -0.14 14.72 16.02
CA SER A 86 -0.67 15.58 14.97
C SER A 86 -1.97 15.02 14.41
N LEU A 87 -2.92 15.91 14.13
CA LEU A 87 -4.16 15.60 13.42
C LEU A 87 -4.10 16.03 11.95
N ASP A 88 -2.92 16.04 11.33
CA ASP A 88 -2.76 16.41 9.92
C ASP A 88 -3.75 15.67 9.02
N GLY A 89 -4.33 16.39 8.07
CA GLY A 89 -5.41 15.90 7.21
C GLY A 89 -6.81 16.04 7.80
N TRP A 90 -6.94 16.15 9.13
CA TRP A 90 -8.21 16.33 9.81
C TRP A 90 -8.48 17.79 10.12
N SER A 91 -9.72 18.21 9.88
CA SER A 91 -10.18 19.56 10.20
C SER A 91 -11.59 19.51 10.78
N LEU A 92 -11.86 20.44 11.68
CA LEU A 92 -13.22 20.70 12.12
C LEU A 92 -14.02 21.32 10.97
N PHE A 93 -15.28 20.92 10.83
CA PHE A 93 -16.24 21.60 9.98
C PHE A 93 -17.51 21.89 10.83
N TRP A 94 -18.02 23.11 10.72
CA TRP A 94 -19.03 23.68 11.64
C TRP A 94 -18.59 23.86 13.12
N GLN A 95 -19.02 23.02 14.07
CA GLN A 95 -18.98 23.30 15.53
C GLN A 95 -18.18 22.29 16.36
N GLY A 96 -17.73 22.71 17.55
CA GLY A 96 -16.98 21.85 18.47
C GLY A 96 -15.48 22.01 18.31
N SER A 97 -14.73 20.97 18.64
CA SER A 97 -13.27 20.96 18.52
C SER A 97 -12.73 19.55 18.36
N ILE A 98 -11.64 19.40 17.60
CA ILE A 98 -10.86 18.16 17.52
C ILE A 98 -9.53 18.31 18.25
N ALA A 99 -9.12 17.27 18.97
CA ALA A 99 -7.84 17.21 19.67
C ALA A 99 -7.31 15.77 19.68
N ALA A 100 -5.99 15.61 19.75
CA ALA A 100 -5.39 14.30 19.98
C ALA A 100 -5.54 13.91 21.46
N SER A 101 -5.92 12.65 21.71
CA SER A 101 -6.07 12.06 23.04
C SER A 101 -5.16 10.83 23.16
N THR A 102 -4.51 10.67 24.31
CA THR A 102 -3.68 9.51 24.66
C THR A 102 -4.13 8.83 25.96
N ILE A 103 -5.29 9.25 26.49
CA ILE A 103 -5.74 8.89 27.85
C ILE A 103 -6.10 7.40 27.90
N VAL A 104 -6.89 6.92 26.94
CA VAL A 104 -7.29 5.52 26.86
C VAL A 104 -6.94 4.98 25.47
N PRO A 105 -5.70 4.50 25.26
CA PRO A 105 -5.27 4.07 23.94
C PRO A 105 -6.09 2.91 23.39
N LEU A 106 -6.26 2.85 22.07
CA LEU A 106 -6.93 1.71 21.43
C LEU A 106 -6.07 0.44 21.56
N SER A 107 -4.76 0.60 21.44
CA SER A 107 -3.77 -0.44 21.71
C SER A 107 -2.40 0.20 21.94
N SER A 108 -1.42 -0.59 22.37
CA SER A 108 -0.02 -0.14 22.43
C SER A 108 0.53 0.26 21.05
N ALA A 109 0.01 -0.31 19.97
CA ALA A 109 0.39 0.06 18.61
C ALA A 109 -0.31 1.34 18.11
N LEU A 110 -1.46 1.70 18.70
CA LEU A 110 -2.28 2.85 18.33
C LEU A 110 -2.57 3.72 19.58
N PRO A 111 -1.55 4.43 20.10
CA PRO A 111 -1.64 5.12 21.38
C PRO A 111 -2.42 6.43 21.33
N VAL A 112 -2.67 6.99 20.15
CA VAL A 112 -3.32 8.29 19.95
C VAL A 112 -4.71 8.11 19.32
N GLN A 113 -5.70 8.88 19.76
CA GLN A 113 -7.07 8.91 19.25
C GLN A 113 -7.41 10.34 18.83
N LEU A 114 -8.30 10.52 17.85
CA LEU A 114 -8.95 11.80 17.63
C LEU A 114 -10.11 11.91 18.60
N ARG A 115 -10.04 12.87 19.51
CA ARG A 115 -11.15 13.29 20.37
C ARG A 115 -11.88 14.43 19.70
N TYR A 116 -13.17 14.24 19.49
CA TYR A 116 -14.10 15.26 19.02
C TYR A 116 -15.02 15.65 20.18
N ALA A 117 -14.96 16.93 20.56
CA ALA A 117 -15.81 17.50 21.60
C ALA A 117 -16.88 18.39 20.94
N LEU A 118 -18.15 18.01 21.06
CA LEU A 118 -19.27 18.82 20.61
C LEU A 118 -19.77 19.75 21.72
N ILE A 119 -20.06 20.99 21.33
CA ILE A 119 -20.72 21.97 22.19
C ILE A 119 -22.09 21.43 22.61
N THR A 120 -22.41 21.53 23.90
CA THR A 120 -23.71 21.13 24.44
C THR A 120 -24.85 21.92 23.78
N ASN A 121 -25.88 21.21 23.31
CA ASN A 121 -27.11 21.75 22.72
C ASN A 121 -26.94 22.44 21.35
N SER A 122 -26.02 21.99 20.50
CA SER A 122 -25.97 22.47 19.12
C SER A 122 -27.31 22.23 18.41
N THR A 123 -27.88 23.31 17.85
CA THR A 123 -29.08 23.25 16.99
C THR A 123 -28.74 23.05 15.52
N LEU A 124 -27.44 22.99 15.18
CA LEU A 124 -26.94 22.77 13.82
C LEU A 124 -26.22 21.43 13.72
N THR A 125 -26.07 20.93 12.50
CA THR A 125 -25.17 19.81 12.20
C THR A 125 -23.74 20.19 12.52
N SER A 126 -22.93 19.17 12.80
CA SER A 126 -21.51 19.37 13.09
C SER A 126 -20.68 18.18 12.69
N ASP A 127 -19.51 18.41 12.13
CA ASP A 127 -18.69 17.36 11.56
C ASP A 127 -17.19 17.63 11.70
N PHE A 128 -16.42 16.60 11.45
CA PHE A 128 -15.00 16.74 11.17
C PHE A 128 -14.70 15.94 9.91
N ARG A 129 -13.68 16.38 9.19
CA ARG A 129 -13.43 15.90 7.84
C ARG A 129 -11.96 15.65 7.57
N ASN A 130 -11.69 14.65 6.74
CA ASN A 130 -10.37 14.31 6.25
C ASN A 130 -10.19 14.81 4.81
N SER A 131 -9.06 15.45 4.51
CA SER A 131 -8.73 15.94 3.17
C SER A 131 -8.16 14.87 2.23
N GLY A 132 -7.82 13.69 2.76
CA GLY A 132 -7.06 12.68 2.04
C GLY A 132 -5.65 13.15 1.71
N PHE A 133 -5.02 12.45 0.77
CA PHE A 133 -3.67 12.74 0.31
C PHE A 133 -3.71 13.80 -0.79
N TYR A 134 -3.66 15.08 -0.40
CA TYR A 134 -3.79 16.24 -1.30
C TYR A 134 -5.12 16.31 -2.08
N GLY A 135 -6.17 15.67 -1.54
CA GLY A 135 -7.48 15.53 -2.17
C GLY A 135 -7.93 14.08 -2.27
N MET A 136 -9.15 13.88 -2.75
CA MET A 136 -9.76 12.57 -2.96
C MET A 136 -10.44 12.51 -4.33
N ASN A 137 -10.05 11.54 -5.15
CA ASN A 137 -10.75 11.24 -6.40
C ASN A 137 -12.02 10.40 -6.10
N ILE A 138 -13.17 11.07 -6.02
CA ILE A 138 -14.45 10.44 -5.72
C ILE A 138 -15.14 10.05 -7.02
N GLN A 139 -15.44 8.76 -7.17
CA GLN A 139 -16.01 8.16 -8.37
C GLN A 139 -17.35 7.51 -8.04
N ALA A 140 -18.27 7.45 -9.00
CA ALA A 140 -19.55 6.76 -8.83
C ALA A 140 -19.33 5.25 -8.65
N ARG A 141 -19.27 4.79 -7.39
CA ARG A 141 -19.08 3.41 -6.95
C ARG A 141 -19.28 3.28 -5.44
N ASN A 142 -19.25 2.05 -4.95
CA ASN A 142 -19.29 1.77 -3.52
C ASN A 142 -17.89 1.85 -2.91
N TYR A 143 -17.79 2.51 -1.76
CA TYR A 143 -16.59 2.57 -0.94
C TYR A 143 -16.80 1.77 0.35
N THR A 144 -15.77 1.05 0.81
CA THR A 144 -15.81 0.34 2.09
C THR A 144 -15.14 1.20 3.15
N ALA A 145 -15.90 1.62 4.16
CA ALA A 145 -15.41 2.42 5.26
C ALA A 145 -15.45 1.65 6.58
N ARG A 146 -14.57 2.02 7.50
CA ARG A 146 -14.50 1.50 8.86
C ARG A 146 -13.95 2.54 9.82
N PHE A 147 -14.33 2.43 11.08
CA PHE A 147 -13.71 3.19 12.17
C PHE A 147 -13.92 2.48 13.50
N PHE A 148 -13.02 2.71 14.45
CA PHE A 148 -13.29 2.56 15.87
C PHE A 148 -13.95 3.83 16.39
N TYR A 149 -15.01 3.69 17.19
CA TYR A 149 -15.74 4.79 17.80
C TYR A 149 -16.03 4.50 19.26
N ARG A 150 -15.73 5.46 20.13
CA ARG A 150 -16.01 5.41 21.57
C ARG A 150 -16.69 6.70 22.02
N PRO A 151 -17.98 6.66 22.41
CA PRO A 151 -18.60 7.77 23.13
C PRO A 151 -18.09 7.81 24.57
N LEU A 152 -17.75 9.00 25.07
CA LEU A 152 -17.32 9.19 26.46
C LEU A 152 -18.50 9.45 27.40
N SER A 153 -18.28 9.33 28.70
CA SER A 153 -19.27 9.68 29.72
C SER A 153 -19.98 11.02 29.45
N GLY A 154 -21.32 11.00 29.41
CA GLY A 154 -22.17 12.17 29.10
C GLY A 154 -22.41 12.43 27.61
N ALA A 155 -21.77 11.67 26.71
CA ALA A 155 -21.98 11.78 25.28
C ALA A 155 -23.34 11.24 24.83
N TYR A 156 -23.92 11.92 23.84
CA TYR A 156 -25.22 11.59 23.27
C TYR A 156 -25.26 11.97 21.80
N VAL A 157 -25.65 11.04 20.94
CA VAL A 157 -25.88 11.28 19.50
C VAL A 157 -27.38 11.34 19.28
N ALA A 158 -27.88 12.49 18.82
CA ALA A 158 -29.29 12.64 18.49
C ALA A 158 -29.69 11.62 17.42
N SER A 159 -30.87 11.00 17.55
CA SER A 159 -31.33 9.90 16.68
C SER A 159 -30.48 8.61 16.70
N GLY A 160 -29.37 8.58 17.44
CA GLY A 160 -28.48 7.43 17.52
C GLY A 160 -27.68 7.14 16.25
N LYS A 161 -27.65 8.06 15.27
CA LYS A 161 -27.02 7.84 13.96
C LYS A 161 -26.00 8.92 13.62
N LEU A 162 -24.90 8.50 13.01
CA LEU A 162 -23.91 9.38 12.38
C LEU A 162 -24.05 9.32 10.86
N ASN A 163 -23.92 10.46 10.19
CA ASN A 163 -23.83 10.49 8.73
C ASN A 163 -22.35 10.47 8.33
N ILE A 164 -21.94 9.51 7.51
CA ILE A 164 -20.57 9.43 6.99
C ILE A 164 -20.61 9.41 5.47
N GLY A 165 -19.76 10.20 4.83
CA GLY A 165 -19.78 10.29 3.38
C GLY A 165 -18.66 11.14 2.79
N PHE A 166 -18.90 11.58 1.56
CA PHE A 166 -18.01 12.46 0.83
C PHE A 166 -18.71 13.76 0.43
N SER A 167 -18.03 14.87 0.61
CA SER A 167 -18.53 16.18 0.21
C SER A 167 -17.49 16.97 -0.60
N ASN A 168 -17.97 18.00 -1.29
CA ASN A 168 -17.08 19.05 -1.79
C ASN A 168 -16.53 19.91 -0.64
N SER A 169 -15.68 20.89 -0.98
CA SER A 169 -15.03 21.78 -0.01
C SER A 169 -15.99 22.66 0.79
N SER A 170 -17.16 23.01 0.23
CA SER A 170 -18.19 23.82 0.91
C SER A 170 -19.17 22.98 1.75
N GLY A 171 -19.13 21.65 1.68
CA GLY A 171 -20.10 20.77 2.33
C GLY A 171 -21.51 20.81 1.72
N GLN A 172 -21.72 21.59 0.65
CA GLN A 172 -23.04 21.77 0.03
C GLN A 172 -23.39 20.65 -0.95
N ILE A 173 -22.37 20.02 -1.55
CA ILE A 173 -22.55 18.88 -2.46
C ILE A 173 -22.08 17.63 -1.72
N ILE A 174 -23.00 16.70 -1.52
CA ILE A 174 -22.73 15.36 -0.99
C ILE A 174 -22.72 14.38 -2.16
N TYR A 175 -21.58 13.69 -2.37
CA TYR A 175 -21.42 12.74 -3.47
C TYR A 175 -21.93 11.34 -3.11
N GLY A 176 -21.87 10.98 -1.84
CA GLY A 176 -22.34 9.72 -1.29
C GLY A 176 -22.32 9.75 0.23
N MET A 177 -23.23 9.01 0.86
CA MET A 177 -23.41 9.02 2.30
C MET A 177 -24.08 7.74 2.80
N SER A 178 -23.73 7.34 4.02
CA SER A 178 -24.41 6.29 4.78
C SER A 178 -24.69 6.77 6.20
N ALA A 179 -25.86 6.40 6.73
CA ALA A 179 -26.25 6.66 8.11
C ALA A 179 -25.96 5.45 8.99
N ILE A 180 -25.06 5.59 9.96
CA ILE A 180 -24.54 4.51 10.80
C ILE A 180 -25.14 4.59 12.20
N ASP A 181 -25.84 3.52 12.59
CA ASP A 181 -26.41 3.38 13.93
C ASP A 181 -25.32 3.11 14.96
N VAL A 182 -25.12 4.07 15.85
CA VAL A 182 -24.15 4.02 16.95
C VAL A 182 -24.83 3.97 18.32
N PHE A 183 -26.17 3.87 18.36
CA PHE A 183 -26.97 4.01 19.58
C PHE A 183 -26.59 2.99 20.67
N LYS A 184 -26.24 1.76 20.27
CA LYS A 184 -25.90 0.67 21.20
C LYS A 184 -24.41 0.62 21.57
N THR A 185 -23.61 1.60 21.17
CA THR A 185 -22.19 1.64 21.52
C THR A 185 -22.05 1.86 23.01
N LEU A 186 -21.30 0.97 23.69
CA LEU A 186 -21.06 1.08 25.12
C LEU A 186 -20.17 2.31 25.40
N ILE A 187 -20.68 3.18 26.28
CA ILE A 187 -19.96 4.35 26.80
C ILE A 187 -18.60 3.91 27.38
N ASP A 188 -17.56 4.69 27.10
CA ASP A 188 -16.16 4.49 27.53
C ASP A 188 -15.49 3.18 27.06
N ILE A 189 -16.20 2.31 26.30
CA ILE A 189 -15.67 1.06 25.75
C ILE A 189 -15.48 1.17 24.23
N GLY A 190 -16.50 1.61 23.51
CA GLY A 190 -16.48 1.76 22.06
C GLY A 190 -16.73 0.47 21.26
N PHE A 191 -16.78 0.62 19.93
CA PHE A 191 -17.03 -0.48 18.99
C PHE A 191 -16.42 -0.20 17.61
N TYR A 192 -16.21 -1.27 16.82
CA TYR A 192 -15.74 -1.17 15.44
C TYR A 192 -16.91 -1.20 14.47
N PHE A 193 -16.95 -0.22 13.57
CA PHE A 193 -17.94 -0.13 12.52
C PHE A 193 -17.30 -0.46 11.17
N SER A 194 -18.02 -1.20 10.34
CA SER A 194 -17.68 -1.40 8.93
C SER A 194 -18.95 -1.32 8.10
N PHE A 195 -18.91 -0.57 7.01
CA PHE A 195 -20.08 -0.28 6.19
C PHE A 195 -19.66 0.17 4.80
N THR A 196 -20.64 0.22 3.91
CA THR A 196 -20.47 0.72 2.54
C THR A 196 -21.00 2.13 2.44
N ILE A 197 -20.30 3.01 1.72
CA ILE A 197 -20.77 4.33 1.31
C ILE A 197 -21.10 4.25 -0.18
N PRO A 198 -22.38 4.33 -0.57
CA PRO A 198 -22.76 4.41 -1.97
C PRO A 198 -22.50 5.83 -2.51
N VAL A 199 -21.70 5.94 -3.57
CA VAL A 199 -21.48 7.18 -4.31
C VAL A 199 -22.16 7.08 -5.66
N TYR A 200 -23.10 7.98 -5.93
CA TYR A 200 -23.94 7.92 -7.13
C TYR A 200 -23.40 8.74 -8.29
N SER A 201 -22.62 9.78 -8.00
CA SER A 201 -22.00 10.65 -9.01
C SER A 201 -20.54 10.91 -8.67
N SER A 202 -19.68 10.86 -9.70
CA SER A 202 -18.26 11.20 -9.55
C SER A 202 -18.11 12.69 -9.29
N ALA A 203 -17.17 13.05 -8.42
CA ALA A 203 -16.77 14.44 -8.26
C ALA A 203 -16.00 14.92 -9.50
N PRO A 204 -16.21 16.16 -9.97
CA PRO A 204 -15.54 16.69 -11.15
C PRO A 204 -14.09 17.12 -10.89
N ILE A 205 -13.71 17.26 -9.62
CA ILE A 205 -12.38 17.68 -9.15
C ILE A 205 -11.97 16.82 -7.95
N THR A 206 -10.73 16.91 -7.49
CA THR A 206 -10.20 16.13 -6.36
C THR A 206 -10.27 16.86 -5.01
N GLN A 207 -10.69 18.13 -4.96
CA GLN A 207 -10.80 18.89 -3.72
C GLN A 207 -12.07 18.51 -2.92
N ASN A 208 -12.11 17.25 -2.49
CA ASN A 208 -13.23 16.63 -1.76
C ASN A 208 -12.77 16.13 -0.40
N PHE A 209 -13.73 15.86 0.48
CA PHE A 209 -13.48 15.49 1.86
C PHE A 209 -14.30 14.28 2.26
N PHE A 210 -13.71 13.40 3.06
CA PHE A 210 -14.46 12.40 3.83
C PHE A 210 -14.94 13.03 5.13
N PHE A 211 -16.23 12.99 5.44
CA PHE A 211 -16.79 13.60 6.66
C PHE A 211 -17.43 12.56 7.59
N ILE A 212 -17.40 12.86 8.88
CA ILE A 212 -18.22 12.22 9.91
C ILE A 212 -19.05 13.30 10.57
N GLU A 213 -20.36 13.29 10.29
CA GLU A 213 -21.32 14.30 10.73
C GLU A 213 -22.23 13.76 11.85
N PHE A 214 -22.40 14.62 12.85
CA PHE A 214 -23.30 14.44 13.96
C PHE A 214 -24.58 15.26 13.73
N PRO A 215 -25.76 14.66 13.96
CA PRO A 215 -27.03 15.35 13.79
C PRO A 215 -27.25 16.43 14.86
N PRO A 216 -28.08 17.46 14.58
CA PRO A 216 -28.46 18.47 15.55
C PRO A 216 -29.02 17.87 16.85
N GLY A 217 -28.66 18.46 17.99
CA GLY A 217 -29.02 17.96 19.32
C GLY A 217 -28.04 16.93 19.91
N SER A 218 -27.01 16.52 19.16
CA SER A 218 -25.89 15.72 19.69
C SER A 218 -25.02 16.55 20.64
N LYS A 219 -24.37 15.90 21.61
CA LYS A 219 -23.51 16.56 22.61
C LYS A 219 -22.47 15.63 23.21
N GLY A 220 -21.45 16.22 23.82
CA GLY A 220 -20.41 15.51 24.57
C GLY A 220 -19.21 15.13 23.70
N ASP A 221 -18.43 14.19 24.22
CA ASP A 221 -17.12 13.87 23.67
C ASP A 221 -17.07 12.46 23.11
N PHE A 222 -16.37 12.34 21.99
CA PHE A 222 -16.29 11.11 21.21
C PHE A 222 -14.85 10.89 20.78
N GLU A 223 -14.40 9.64 20.79
CA GLU A 223 -13.06 9.28 20.34
C GLU A 223 -13.14 8.35 19.12
N PHE A 224 -12.30 8.63 18.14
CA PHE A 224 -12.18 7.87 16.90
C PHE A 224 -10.75 7.41 16.66
N ASN A 225 -10.63 6.24 16.02
CA ASN A 225 -9.36 5.68 15.57
C ASN A 225 -9.61 4.71 14.40
N LEU A 226 -8.56 4.27 13.71
CA LEU A 226 -8.64 3.36 12.55
C LEU A 226 -9.70 3.78 11.53
N ILE A 227 -9.82 5.09 11.28
CA ILE A 227 -10.78 5.63 10.33
C ILE A 227 -10.25 5.38 8.92
N SER A 228 -10.87 4.48 8.18
CA SER A 228 -10.33 3.96 6.94
C SER A 228 -11.42 3.89 5.89
N CYS A 229 -11.07 4.23 4.65
CA CYS A 229 -12.01 4.19 3.54
C CYS A 229 -11.30 3.77 2.26
N PHE A 230 -11.82 2.71 1.64
CA PHE A 230 -11.25 2.11 0.43
C PHE A 230 -12.25 2.20 -0.73
N SER A 231 -11.75 2.62 -1.89
CA SER A 231 -12.35 2.30 -3.20
C SER A 231 -12.17 0.80 -3.49
N PRO A 232 -12.88 0.20 -4.46
CA PRO A 232 -12.50 -1.11 -4.99
C PRO A 232 -11.02 -1.15 -5.35
N THR A 233 -10.37 -2.24 -5.00
CA THR A 233 -8.92 -2.42 -5.12
C THR A 233 -8.56 -3.31 -6.29
N TYR A 234 -7.30 -3.24 -6.73
CA TYR A 234 -6.77 -4.09 -7.78
C TYR A 234 -7.00 -5.57 -7.44
N LYS A 235 -7.54 -6.33 -8.40
CA LYS A 235 -7.93 -7.75 -8.24
C LYS A 235 -8.84 -8.03 -7.03
N ASN A 236 -9.58 -7.03 -6.55
CA ASN A 236 -10.46 -7.10 -5.37
C ASN A 236 -9.73 -7.56 -4.10
N ARG A 237 -8.44 -7.23 -3.95
CA ARG A 237 -7.67 -7.57 -2.76
C ARG A 237 -8.11 -6.74 -1.54
N PRO A 238 -8.52 -7.35 -0.42
CA PRO A 238 -8.76 -6.59 0.80
C PRO A 238 -7.46 -5.87 1.20
N ASN A 239 -7.57 -4.64 1.71
CA ASN A 239 -6.40 -3.84 2.09
C ASN A 239 -5.39 -3.63 0.94
N GLY A 240 -5.87 -3.70 -0.31
CA GLY A 240 -5.02 -3.84 -1.49
C GLY A 240 -4.64 -2.54 -2.19
N ALA A 241 -4.13 -2.70 -3.40
CA ALA A 241 -3.60 -1.63 -4.22
C ALA A 241 -4.68 -0.82 -4.96
N ARG A 242 -4.37 0.43 -5.27
CA ARG A 242 -5.16 1.33 -6.12
C ARG A 242 -5.16 0.82 -7.55
N ILE A 243 -6.34 0.72 -8.16
CA ILE A 243 -6.52 0.04 -9.45
C ILE A 243 -5.71 0.70 -10.56
N ASP A 244 -5.74 2.03 -10.64
CA ASP A 244 -5.10 2.80 -11.71
C ASP A 244 -3.58 2.65 -11.70
N ILE A 245 -2.95 2.83 -10.53
CA ILE A 245 -1.50 2.69 -10.38
C ILE A 245 -1.09 1.23 -10.54
N ALA A 246 -1.82 0.29 -9.94
CA ALA A 246 -1.52 -1.14 -10.06
C ALA A 246 -1.62 -1.62 -11.52
N GLN A 247 -2.61 -1.13 -12.27
CA GLN A 247 -2.74 -1.44 -13.69
C GLN A 247 -1.57 -0.87 -14.49
N ALA A 248 -1.13 0.36 -14.20
CA ALA A 248 0.05 0.92 -14.85
C ALA A 248 1.32 0.07 -14.60
N PHE A 249 1.51 -0.46 -13.40
CA PHE A 249 2.59 -1.42 -13.10
C PHE A 249 2.43 -2.73 -13.88
N ALA A 250 1.22 -3.28 -13.98
CA ALA A 250 0.96 -4.48 -14.76
C ALA A 250 1.25 -4.26 -16.26
N ASP A 251 0.91 -3.08 -16.78
CA ASP A 251 1.12 -2.72 -18.18
C ASP A 251 2.62 -2.51 -18.52
N LEU A 252 3.44 -2.10 -17.54
CA LEU A 252 4.90 -2.10 -17.67
C LEU A 252 5.48 -3.51 -17.87
N LYS A 253 4.76 -4.55 -17.43
CA LYS A 253 5.20 -5.96 -17.44
C LYS A 253 6.61 -6.14 -16.85
N PRO A 254 6.88 -5.64 -15.63
CA PRO A 254 8.19 -5.79 -15.03
C PRO A 254 8.49 -7.27 -14.78
N GLY A 255 9.69 -7.71 -15.14
CA GLY A 255 10.14 -9.08 -14.84
C GLY A 255 10.31 -9.34 -13.36
N TYR A 256 10.68 -8.30 -12.61
CA TYR A 256 10.78 -8.33 -11.16
C TYR A 256 10.36 -7.01 -10.51
N VAL A 257 10.02 -7.06 -9.24
CA VAL A 257 9.88 -5.89 -8.37
C VAL A 257 10.71 -6.07 -7.11
N ARG A 258 11.64 -5.14 -6.87
CA ARG A 258 12.38 -5.06 -5.61
C ARG A 258 11.58 -4.29 -4.56
N LEU A 259 11.48 -4.85 -3.35
CA LEU A 259 10.71 -4.30 -2.22
C LEU A 259 11.32 -4.75 -0.88
N PRO A 260 10.97 -4.16 0.27
CA PRO A 260 10.16 -2.96 0.41
C PRO A 260 10.93 -1.67 0.14
N GLY A 261 12.28 -1.68 0.06
CA GLY A 261 13.12 -0.49 -0.12
C GLY A 261 12.97 0.52 1.04
N GLY A 262 14.09 1.06 1.53
CA GLY A 262 14.08 1.95 2.70
C GLY A 262 13.52 1.32 3.98
N ARG A 263 13.62 2.05 5.10
CA ARG A 263 12.97 1.69 6.38
C ARG A 263 12.40 2.96 7.01
N ARG A 264 11.71 2.82 8.14
CA ARG A 264 11.23 4.00 8.88
C ARG A 264 12.39 4.96 9.16
N GLY A 265 12.24 6.21 8.76
CA GLY A 265 13.27 7.24 8.92
C GLY A 265 14.13 7.49 7.67
N THR A 266 14.01 6.70 6.61
CA THR A 266 14.64 7.00 5.31
C THR A 266 14.01 8.24 4.66
N TRP A 267 12.68 8.32 4.67
CA TRP A 267 11.91 9.42 4.08
C TRP A 267 11.08 10.15 5.13
N THR A 268 10.63 11.36 4.77
CA THR A 268 9.81 12.21 5.65
C THR A 268 8.36 11.73 5.69
N GLY A 269 7.71 11.92 6.83
CA GLY A 269 6.34 11.48 7.05
C GLY A 269 6.23 10.09 7.69
N TYR A 270 5.04 9.81 8.21
CA TYR A 270 4.75 8.52 8.82
C TYR A 270 4.20 7.53 7.78
N ASP A 271 4.68 6.29 7.85
CA ASP A 271 4.20 5.14 7.08
C ASP A 271 3.32 4.28 7.99
N THR A 272 2.05 4.12 7.61
CA THR A 272 1.03 3.39 8.36
C THR A 272 1.38 1.92 8.54
N LYS A 273 2.26 1.37 7.71
CA LYS A 273 2.50 -0.06 7.49
C LYS A 273 1.23 -0.82 7.11
N GLY A 274 0.26 -0.10 6.54
CA GLY A 274 -1.01 -0.63 6.06
C GLY A 274 -0.84 -1.48 4.81
N PHE A 275 0.00 -1.05 3.87
CA PHE A 275 0.42 -1.85 2.72
C PHE A 275 1.65 -2.67 3.10
N GLY A 276 1.42 -3.67 3.95
CA GLY A 276 2.45 -4.45 4.60
C GLY A 276 3.06 -5.53 3.71
N LEU A 277 3.83 -6.42 4.32
CA LEU A 277 4.59 -7.46 3.63
C LEU A 277 3.70 -8.40 2.79
N ILE A 278 2.52 -8.80 3.29
CA ILE A 278 1.59 -9.65 2.54
C ILE A 278 1.04 -8.88 1.34
N GLU A 279 0.61 -7.64 1.55
CA GLU A 279 0.01 -6.80 0.52
C GLU A 279 1.00 -6.48 -0.60
N LEU A 280 2.22 -6.07 -0.26
CA LEU A 280 3.30 -5.77 -1.20
C LEU A 280 3.62 -6.99 -2.08
N LEU A 281 3.86 -8.16 -1.46
CA LEU A 281 4.19 -9.37 -2.21
C LEU A 281 3.00 -9.90 -3.02
N THR A 282 1.78 -9.79 -2.49
CA THR A 282 0.57 -10.16 -3.23
C THR A 282 0.39 -9.27 -4.45
N PHE A 283 0.64 -7.97 -4.32
CA PHE A 283 0.62 -7.04 -5.45
C PHE A 283 1.63 -7.43 -6.54
N VAL A 284 2.88 -7.73 -6.16
CA VAL A 284 3.93 -8.15 -7.11
C VAL A 284 3.54 -9.43 -7.87
N VAL A 285 2.95 -10.41 -7.17
CA VAL A 285 2.44 -11.63 -7.80
C VAL A 285 1.25 -11.33 -8.71
N ASP A 286 0.33 -10.46 -8.29
CA ASP A 286 -0.88 -10.12 -9.04
C ASP A 286 -0.60 -9.39 -10.37
N ILE A 287 0.50 -8.64 -10.44
CA ILE A 287 0.97 -8.02 -11.69
C ILE A 287 1.87 -8.94 -12.54
N GLY A 288 2.13 -10.17 -12.08
CA GLY A 288 2.91 -11.17 -12.81
C GLY A 288 4.42 -11.02 -12.71
N ALA A 289 4.93 -10.25 -11.73
CA ALA A 289 6.36 -10.01 -11.56
C ALA A 289 6.98 -10.96 -10.51
N THR A 290 8.31 -11.14 -10.59
CA THR A 290 9.06 -11.88 -9.57
C THR A 290 9.43 -10.96 -8.41
N PRO A 291 9.14 -11.30 -7.14
CA PRO A 291 9.58 -10.50 -6.01
C PRO A 291 11.10 -10.64 -5.77
N VAL A 292 11.75 -9.51 -5.53
CA VAL A 292 13.11 -9.42 -4.99
C VAL A 292 13.01 -8.79 -3.59
N LEU A 293 13.06 -9.63 -2.56
CA LEU A 293 12.85 -9.21 -1.17
C LEU A 293 14.15 -8.67 -0.58
N ALA A 294 14.21 -7.38 -0.29
CA ALA A 294 15.28 -6.79 0.51
C ALA A 294 15.03 -7.08 1.99
N VAL A 295 16.03 -7.60 2.68
CA VAL A 295 16.00 -7.89 4.12
C VAL A 295 16.91 -6.93 4.86
N TYR A 296 16.52 -6.58 6.10
CA TYR A 296 17.31 -5.69 6.93
C TYR A 296 18.53 -6.42 7.51
N VAL A 297 19.68 -5.77 7.49
CA VAL A 297 20.98 -6.37 7.85
C VAL A 297 21.79 -5.47 8.77
N GLU A 298 21.09 -4.84 9.72
CA GLU A 298 21.68 -4.18 10.89
C GLU A 298 22.61 -3.00 10.60
N TYR A 299 22.30 -2.25 9.54
CA TYR A 299 22.79 -0.89 9.37
C TYR A 299 21.61 0.07 9.15
N SER A 300 21.62 1.19 9.87
CA SER A 300 20.59 2.23 9.79
C SER A 300 21.18 3.56 9.37
N LEU A 301 20.35 4.42 8.76
CA LEU A 301 20.76 5.76 8.33
C LEU A 301 21.06 6.73 9.50
N ASP A 302 20.88 6.30 10.76
CA ASP A 302 21.46 6.96 11.94
C ASP A 302 22.96 6.63 12.14
N ARG A 303 23.58 6.03 11.12
CA ARG A 303 25.01 5.66 11.01
C ARG A 303 25.46 4.63 12.04
N LYS A 304 24.54 3.79 12.51
CA LYS A 304 24.85 2.69 13.45
C LYS A 304 24.82 1.33 12.75
N ALA A 305 25.82 0.52 13.09
CA ALA A 305 25.87 -0.90 12.77
C ALA A 305 25.84 -1.72 14.06
N VAL A 306 25.14 -2.85 14.05
CA VAL A 306 25.18 -3.81 15.17
C VAL A 306 26.54 -4.53 15.21
N PRO A 307 27.15 -4.71 16.39
CA PRO A 307 28.39 -5.47 16.52
C PRO A 307 28.27 -6.94 16.06
N PRO A 308 29.35 -7.56 15.56
CA PRO A 308 29.31 -8.94 15.04
C PRO A 308 28.74 -9.98 16.00
N ASP A 309 29.04 -9.86 17.30
CA ASP A 309 28.59 -10.78 18.36
C ASP A 309 27.12 -10.60 18.77
N GLN A 310 26.44 -9.59 18.20
CA GLN A 310 25.04 -9.24 18.49
C GLN A 310 24.12 -9.41 17.27
N LEU A 311 24.62 -9.97 16.16
CA LEU A 311 23.83 -10.13 14.93
C LEU A 311 22.77 -11.24 15.00
N GLN A 312 22.94 -12.23 15.88
CA GLN A 312 22.10 -13.43 15.89
C GLN A 312 20.58 -13.16 15.99
N PRO A 313 20.09 -12.27 16.89
CA PRO A 313 18.66 -12.00 16.98
C PRO A 313 18.04 -11.45 15.69
N TYR A 314 18.84 -10.73 14.90
CA TYR A 314 18.43 -10.12 13.65
C TYR A 314 18.46 -11.09 12.47
N ILE A 315 19.45 -11.99 12.47
CA ILE A 315 19.47 -13.16 11.58
C ILE A 315 18.21 -14.00 11.83
N ASP A 316 17.87 -14.25 13.09
CA ASP A 316 16.67 -15.00 13.46
C ASP A 316 15.37 -14.28 13.05
N GLU A 317 15.34 -12.94 13.05
CA GLU A 317 14.21 -12.14 12.57
C GLU A 317 14.03 -12.31 11.07
N VAL A 318 15.10 -12.22 10.27
CA VAL A 318 15.04 -12.44 8.83
C VAL A 318 14.67 -13.88 8.49
N ILE A 319 15.16 -14.87 9.24
CA ILE A 319 14.74 -16.27 9.06
C ILE A 319 13.24 -16.43 9.36
N LYS A 320 12.71 -15.78 10.41
CA LYS A 320 11.27 -15.78 10.71
C LYS A 320 10.46 -15.09 9.63
N GLU A 321 10.96 -14.00 9.07
CA GLU A 321 10.34 -13.32 7.92
C GLU A 321 10.27 -14.25 6.71
N LEU A 322 11.38 -14.91 6.35
CA LEU A 322 11.40 -15.87 5.25
C LEU A 322 10.51 -17.08 5.52
N ASP A 323 10.51 -17.63 6.73
CA ASP A 323 9.60 -18.71 7.13
C ASP A 323 8.14 -18.29 7.03
N PHE A 324 7.81 -17.07 7.46
CA PHE A 324 6.48 -16.51 7.30
C PHE A 324 6.07 -16.51 5.82
N LEU A 325 6.98 -16.14 4.93
CA LEU A 325 6.71 -16.02 3.50
C LEU A 325 6.70 -17.35 2.74
N THR A 326 7.63 -18.26 3.04
CA THR A 326 7.93 -19.41 2.17
C THR A 326 7.66 -20.76 2.81
N ALA A 327 7.60 -20.86 4.14
CA ALA A 327 7.44 -22.16 4.79
C ALA A 327 6.02 -22.72 4.64
N SER A 328 5.92 -24.06 4.65
CA SER A 328 4.65 -24.76 4.79
C SER A 328 4.02 -24.47 6.15
N ALA A 329 2.70 -24.33 6.19
CA ALA A 329 1.96 -24.16 7.43
C ALA A 329 1.88 -25.44 8.29
N SER A 330 2.16 -26.61 7.71
CA SER A 330 2.02 -27.90 8.41
C SER A 330 3.09 -28.15 9.47
N ASN A 331 4.26 -27.53 9.34
CA ASN A 331 5.42 -27.78 10.20
C ASN A 331 6.16 -26.51 10.66
N ASN A 332 5.67 -25.32 10.30
CA ASN A 332 6.30 -24.06 10.67
C ASN A 332 5.27 -23.07 11.25
N ARG A 333 5.58 -22.52 12.45
CA ARG A 333 4.71 -21.58 13.16
C ARG A 333 4.46 -20.29 12.37
N MET A 334 5.46 -19.79 11.66
CA MET A 334 5.34 -18.59 10.84
C MET A 334 4.55 -18.86 9.56
N GLY A 335 4.75 -20.02 8.92
CA GLY A 335 3.86 -20.49 7.84
C GLY A 335 2.40 -20.60 8.30
N ALA A 336 2.14 -21.12 9.49
CA ALA A 336 0.80 -21.16 10.08
C ALA A 336 0.25 -19.76 10.41
N LEU A 337 1.11 -18.81 10.82
CA LEU A 337 0.71 -17.43 11.01
C LEU A 337 0.28 -16.78 9.69
N ARG A 338 1.01 -17.03 8.59
CA ARG A 338 0.64 -16.54 7.25
C ARG A 338 -0.75 -17.02 6.85
N VAL A 339 -1.06 -18.30 7.07
CA VAL A 339 -2.41 -18.86 6.82
C VAL A 339 -3.49 -18.17 7.66
N ARG A 340 -3.22 -17.90 8.95
CA ARG A 340 -4.17 -17.19 9.83
C ARG A 340 -4.42 -15.74 9.43
N LEU A 341 -3.51 -15.14 8.65
CA LEU A 341 -3.65 -13.80 8.09
C LEU A 341 -4.16 -13.86 6.63
N ASP A 342 -4.99 -14.86 6.34
CA ASP A 342 -5.67 -15.08 5.05
C ASP A 342 -4.76 -15.25 3.82
N ARG A 343 -3.49 -15.61 4.03
CA ARG A 343 -2.55 -15.99 2.97
C ARG A 343 -2.14 -17.45 3.09
N SER A 344 -2.93 -18.33 2.46
CA SER A 344 -2.72 -19.79 2.56
C SER A 344 -1.43 -20.27 1.88
N GLN A 345 -1.22 -19.83 0.64
CA GLN A 345 -0.09 -20.27 -0.18
C GLN A 345 1.22 -19.56 0.21
N PRO A 346 2.34 -20.28 0.30
CA PRO A 346 3.66 -19.66 0.33
C PRO A 346 3.88 -18.73 -0.87
N PHE A 347 4.75 -17.74 -0.70
CA PHE A 347 5.28 -16.95 -1.80
C PHE A 347 6.48 -17.65 -2.44
N ASP A 348 6.60 -17.55 -3.76
CA ASP A 348 7.77 -17.98 -4.52
C ASP A 348 8.83 -16.85 -4.48
N ILE A 349 9.70 -16.89 -3.47
CA ILE A 349 10.78 -15.91 -3.27
C ILE A 349 12.09 -16.51 -3.78
N LYS A 350 12.49 -16.15 -5.00
CA LYS A 350 13.74 -16.63 -5.62
C LYS A 350 14.96 -15.77 -5.31
N TYR A 351 14.72 -14.51 -4.98
CA TYR A 351 15.77 -13.51 -4.80
C TYR A 351 15.58 -12.77 -3.49
N VAL A 352 16.65 -12.76 -2.69
CA VAL A 352 16.74 -12.01 -1.43
C VAL A 352 17.91 -11.04 -1.55
N GLY A 353 17.64 -9.75 -1.41
CA GLY A 353 18.66 -8.71 -1.27
C GLY A 353 19.06 -8.56 0.20
N ILE A 354 20.29 -8.90 0.54
CA ILE A 354 20.81 -8.76 1.91
C ILE A 354 21.30 -7.32 2.05
N GLY A 355 20.45 -6.44 2.59
CA GLY A 355 20.75 -5.02 2.77
C GLY A 355 20.40 -4.08 1.63
N ASN A 356 20.87 -2.84 1.77
CA ASN A 356 20.55 -1.72 0.89
C ASN A 356 21.66 -0.67 0.98
N GLU A 357 22.32 -0.38 -0.15
CA GLU A 357 23.32 0.68 -0.26
C GLU A 357 24.44 0.64 0.80
N ASP A 358 24.82 -0.55 1.25
CA ASP A 358 25.86 -0.75 2.26
C ASP A 358 27.28 -0.36 1.81
N TRP A 359 27.43 0.17 0.59
CA TRP A 359 28.66 0.78 0.10
C TRP A 359 28.86 2.23 0.62
N ILE A 360 27.82 2.87 1.13
CA ILE A 360 27.86 4.24 1.66
C ILE A 360 28.66 4.30 2.97
N ASP A 361 29.41 5.37 3.22
CA ASP A 361 30.14 5.57 4.48
C ASP A 361 29.22 6.04 5.64
N PRO A 362 29.28 5.41 6.83
CA PRO A 362 30.22 4.35 7.28
C PRO A 362 29.72 2.91 7.15
N ALA A 363 28.58 2.64 6.49
CA ALA A 363 28.02 1.30 6.32
C ALA A 363 29.05 0.28 5.78
N SER A 364 29.86 0.72 4.82
CA SER A 364 30.88 -0.08 4.14
C SER A 364 31.91 -0.69 5.09
N SER A 365 32.24 0.00 6.18
CA SER A 365 33.20 -0.48 7.19
C SER A 365 32.74 -1.74 7.94
N SER A 366 31.43 -1.99 7.96
CA SER A 366 30.81 -3.11 8.70
C SER A 366 30.21 -4.16 7.77
N TYR A 367 29.99 -3.85 6.49
CA TYR A 367 29.18 -4.71 5.63
C TYR A 367 29.77 -6.09 5.41
N ASN A 368 31.08 -6.24 5.30
CA ASN A 368 31.70 -7.54 5.06
C ASN A 368 31.33 -8.58 6.13
N HIS A 369 31.36 -8.23 7.42
CA HIS A 369 31.00 -9.17 8.48
C HIS A 369 29.49 -9.39 8.56
N ARG A 370 28.69 -8.34 8.35
CA ARG A 370 27.22 -8.44 8.32
C ARG A 370 26.77 -9.34 7.17
N TRP A 371 27.19 -9.02 5.94
CA TRP A 371 26.91 -9.83 4.75
C TRP A 371 27.29 -11.29 4.96
N SER A 372 28.52 -11.59 5.42
CA SER A 372 28.94 -12.98 5.63
C SER A 372 28.05 -13.71 6.65
N ALA A 373 27.69 -13.06 7.77
CA ALA A 373 26.84 -13.68 8.78
C ALA A 373 25.44 -13.98 8.24
N PHE A 374 24.79 -13.00 7.59
CA PHE A 374 23.47 -13.19 7.00
C PHE A 374 23.51 -14.19 5.83
N TYR A 375 24.43 -14.04 4.87
CA TYR A 375 24.55 -14.96 3.74
C TYR A 375 24.76 -16.40 4.19
N ASN A 376 25.64 -16.65 5.16
CA ASN A 376 25.89 -18.00 5.66
C ASN A 376 24.63 -18.61 6.31
N ALA A 377 23.88 -17.84 7.08
CA ALA A 377 22.63 -18.31 7.69
C ALA A 377 21.53 -18.56 6.65
N LEU A 378 21.35 -17.64 5.71
CA LEU A 378 20.27 -17.69 4.72
C LEU A 378 20.51 -18.73 3.61
N SER A 379 21.77 -19.02 3.26
CA SER A 379 22.11 -20.04 2.24
C SER A 379 22.01 -21.48 2.74
N GLN A 380 21.94 -21.69 4.07
CA GLN A 380 21.76 -23.01 4.68
C GLN A 380 20.27 -23.37 4.89
N LYS A 381 19.39 -22.39 4.71
CA LYS A 381 17.93 -22.55 4.77
C LYS A 381 17.39 -23.11 3.46
#